data_AF-A0A814F5K8-F1
#
_entry.id   AF-A0A814F5K8-F1
#
_cell.length_a   1.000
_cell.length_b   1.000
_cell.length_c   1.000
_cell.angle_alpha   90.00
_cell.angle_beta   90.00
_cell.angle_gamma   90.00
#
_symmetry.space_group_name_H-M   'P 1'
#
loop_
_entity.id
_entity.type
_entity.pdbx_description
1 polymer ?
#
loop_
_entity_poly.entity_id
_entity_poly.type
_entity_poly.pdbx_seq_one_letter_code
_entity_poly.pdbx_strand_id
1 'polypeptide(L)'
;MLKRSVIVLGQEYVSTANEPNAQLNDLNDIYLLLLSTTTQTVYYPVVLAYYNNHFTLLVMIETQSSISTTSDSSSSLYLYLALSYLSSSTLLLRDLPIHYLNYVEEHNINNLSKKYLTIEDIETEEENIVKCCVLSEDTLPKHVNVLND
;
A
#
# COMPACT_ATOMS: atom_id res chain seq x y z
N MET A 1 -19.31 0.61 -4.97
CA MET A 1 -17.93 0.07 -4.93
C MET A 1 -16.94 1.23 -4.94
N LEU A 2 -15.84 1.12 -4.19
CA LEU A 2 -14.78 2.12 -4.17
C LEU A 2 -14.08 2.14 -5.54
N LYS A 3 -13.95 3.30 -6.18
CA LYS A 3 -13.18 3.46 -7.43
C LYS A 3 -11.69 3.67 -7.14
N ARG A 4 -11.14 2.83 -6.26
CA ARG A 4 -9.81 2.97 -5.69
C ARG A 4 -9.21 1.59 -5.41
N SER A 5 -7.92 1.42 -5.69
CA SER A 5 -7.17 0.22 -5.32
C SER A 5 -7.06 0.11 -3.80
N VAL A 6 -6.98 -1.12 -3.29
CA VAL A 6 -6.82 -1.40 -1.86
C VAL A 6 -5.55 -2.22 -1.67
N ILE A 7 -4.72 -1.86 -0.69
CA ILE A 7 -3.56 -2.65 -0.29
C ILE A 7 -3.84 -3.15 1.12
N VAL A 8 -3.70 -4.45 1.34
CA VAL A 8 -3.89 -5.08 2.64
C VAL A 8 -2.55 -5.61 3.12
N LEU A 9 -2.15 -5.18 4.31
CA LEU A 9 -0.93 -5.59 4.99
C LEU A 9 -1.29 -6.55 6.13
N GLY A 10 -0.71 -7.74 6.12
CA GLY A 10 -0.94 -8.75 7.14
C GLY A 10 0.31 -9.56 7.43
N GLN A 11 0.24 -10.44 8.42
CA GLN A 11 1.29 -11.42 8.64
C GLN A 11 1.37 -12.37 7.43
N GLU A 12 2.57 -12.73 6.98
CA GLU A 12 2.77 -13.70 5.88
C GLU A 12 2.16 -15.07 6.23
N TYR A 13 2.29 -15.47 7.50
CA TYR A 13 1.71 -16.71 8.01
C TYR A 13 0.82 -16.43 9.22
N VAL A 14 -0.31 -17.13 9.30
CA VAL A 14 -1.22 -17.12 10.45
C VAL A 14 -1.15 -18.48 11.13
N SER A 15 -0.86 -18.50 12.43
CA SER A 15 -1.07 -19.71 13.23
C SER A 15 -2.39 -19.60 13.98
N THR A 16 -3.13 -20.70 14.05
CA THR A 16 -4.30 -20.80 14.91
C THR A 16 -3.96 -21.70 16.10
N ALA A 17 -4.59 -21.48 17.25
CA ALA A 17 -4.33 -22.28 18.44
C ALA A 17 -4.57 -23.80 18.23
N ASN A 18 -5.33 -24.16 17.20
CA ASN A 18 -5.71 -25.54 16.89
C ASN A 18 -4.91 -26.16 15.74
N GLU A 19 -4.07 -25.38 15.04
CA GLU A 19 -3.24 -25.87 13.95
C GLU A 19 -1.77 -25.60 14.26
N PRO A 20 -0.95 -26.65 14.45
CA PRO A 20 0.47 -26.49 14.75
C PRO A 20 1.26 -25.93 13.55
N ASN A 21 0.69 -25.97 12.35
CA ASN A 21 1.30 -25.46 11.13
C ASN A 21 0.74 -24.08 10.81
N ALA A 22 1.62 -23.08 10.72
CA ALA A 22 1.24 -21.77 10.25
C ALA A 22 0.80 -21.85 8.77
N GLN A 23 -0.39 -21.32 8.45
CA GLN A 23 -0.91 -21.25 7.09
C GLN A 23 -0.48 -19.95 6.43
N LEU A 24 -0.30 -19.97 5.11
CA LEU A 24 -0.06 -18.74 4.34
C LEU A 24 -1.30 -17.84 4.42
N ASN A 25 -1.07 -16.53 4.59
CA ASN A 25 -2.13 -15.55 4.62
C ASN A 25 -2.43 -15.02 3.21
N ASP A 26 -3.55 -15.46 2.63
CA ASP A 26 -4.01 -15.05 1.30
C ASP A 26 -4.58 -13.62 1.25
N LEU A 27 -4.43 -12.83 2.32
CA LEU A 27 -4.91 -11.46 2.41
C LEU A 27 -3.79 -10.42 2.45
N ASN A 28 -2.52 -10.83 2.47
CA ASN A 28 -1.39 -9.88 2.42
C ASN A 28 -1.10 -9.44 0.97
N ASP A 29 -2.07 -8.77 0.35
CA ASP A 29 -2.17 -8.58 -1.10
C ASP A 29 -2.54 -7.15 -1.55
N ILE A 30 -2.31 -6.88 -2.83
CA ILE A 30 -2.78 -5.71 -3.56
C ILE A 30 -4.04 -6.08 -4.35
N TYR A 31 -5.11 -5.30 -4.17
CA TYR A 31 -6.37 -5.43 -4.88
C TYR A 31 -6.54 -4.25 -5.84
N LEU A 32 -6.24 -4.48 -7.12
CA LEU A 32 -6.36 -3.46 -8.16
C LEU A 32 -7.80 -3.29 -8.65
N LEU A 33 -8.14 -2.09 -9.11
CA LEU A 33 -9.45 -1.75 -9.67
C LEU A 33 -9.59 -2.21 -11.13
N LEU A 34 -9.48 -3.51 -11.39
CA LEU A 34 -9.41 -4.07 -12.75
C LEU A 34 -10.70 -3.87 -13.58
N LEU A 35 -11.86 -3.87 -12.92
CA LEU A 35 -13.17 -3.79 -13.57
C LEU A 35 -13.63 -2.35 -13.86
N SER A 36 -12.87 -1.33 -13.45
CA SER A 36 -13.24 0.06 -13.74
C SER A 36 -12.79 0.47 -15.13
N THR A 37 -13.76 0.78 -15.98
CA THR A 37 -13.55 1.35 -17.32
C THR A 37 -13.49 2.88 -17.30
N THR A 38 -13.71 3.52 -16.14
CA THR A 38 -13.84 4.98 -16.05
C THR A 38 -12.51 5.68 -15.77
N THR A 39 -12.28 6.81 -16.43
CA THR A 39 -11.10 7.69 -16.31
C THR A 39 -10.99 8.42 -14.96
N GLN A 40 -11.97 8.27 -14.08
CA GLN A 40 -12.00 8.85 -12.73
C GLN A 40 -11.54 7.82 -11.70
N THR A 41 -10.31 7.33 -11.86
CA THR A 41 -9.68 6.45 -10.88
C THR A 41 -8.82 7.30 -9.95
N VAL A 42 -8.97 7.09 -8.65
CA VAL A 42 -8.04 7.66 -7.68
C VAL A 42 -6.85 6.72 -7.55
N TYR A 43 -5.65 7.22 -7.90
CA TYR A 43 -4.43 6.42 -7.99
C TYR A 43 -3.73 6.17 -6.64
N TYR A 44 -4.12 6.89 -5.59
CA TYR A 44 -3.66 6.61 -4.24
C TYR A 44 -4.48 5.47 -3.63
N PRO A 45 -3.88 4.44 -3.03
CA PRO A 45 -4.60 3.30 -2.49
C PRO A 45 -5.29 3.62 -1.15
N VAL A 46 -6.27 2.79 -0.77
CA VAL A 46 -6.62 2.61 0.65
C VAL A 46 -5.70 1.56 1.23
N VAL A 47 -5.10 1.82 2.40
CA VAL A 47 -4.23 0.85 3.07
C VAL A 47 -4.95 0.29 4.30
N LEU A 48 -5.06 -1.02 4.38
CA LEU A 48 -5.66 -1.74 5.50
C LEU A 48 -4.63 -2.65 6.15
N ALA A 49 -4.68 -2.75 7.47
CA ALA A 49 -4.04 -3.84 8.20
C ALA A 49 -5.05 -4.97 8.40
N TYR A 50 -4.59 -6.22 8.27
CA TYR A 50 -5.37 -7.41 8.57
C TYR A 50 -4.68 -8.25 9.64
N TYR A 51 -5.38 -8.48 10.76
CA TYR A 51 -4.90 -9.31 11.85
C TYR A 51 -6.08 -9.94 12.60
N ASN A 52 -5.99 -11.23 12.96
CA ASN A 52 -7.03 -11.96 13.71
C ASN A 52 -8.46 -11.75 13.19
N ASN A 53 -8.66 -11.93 11.87
CA ASN A 53 -9.95 -11.75 11.21
C ASN A 53 -10.55 -10.33 11.35
N HIS A 54 -9.70 -9.33 11.57
CA HIS A 54 -10.10 -7.94 11.72
C HIS A 54 -9.34 -7.05 10.73
N PHE A 55 -10.07 -6.16 10.06
CA PHE A 55 -9.49 -5.11 9.21
C PHE A 55 -9.46 -3.79 9.97
N THR A 56 -8.32 -3.11 9.88
CA THR A 56 -8.15 -1.77 10.45
C THR A 56 -7.60 -0.84 9.37
N LEU A 57 -8.14 0.37 9.27
CA LEU A 57 -7.60 1.38 8.37
C LEU A 57 -6.23 1.86 8.88
N LEU A 58 -5.21 1.80 8.03
CA LEU A 58 -3.93 2.42 8.31
C LEU A 58 -3.97 3.86 7.78
N VAL A 59 -4.04 4.80 8.72
CA VAL A 59 -4.00 6.24 8.43
C VAL A 59 -2.60 6.77 8.67
N MET A 60 -2.18 7.69 7.81
CA MET A 60 -0.98 8.47 8.05
C MET A 60 -1.24 9.45 9.19
N ILE A 61 -0.29 9.57 10.11
CA ILE A 61 -0.26 10.65 11.10
C ILE A 61 0.85 11.60 10.67
N GLU A 62 0.47 12.82 10.30
CA GLU A 62 1.45 13.88 10.05
C GLU A 62 2.04 14.31 11.40
N THR A 63 3.21 13.78 11.74
CA THR A 63 3.95 14.26 12.90
C THR A 63 4.64 15.55 12.52
N GLN A 64 4.27 16.67 13.15
CA GLN A 64 4.97 17.96 13.03
C GLN A 64 6.39 17.84 13.61
N SER A 65 7.29 17.21 12.87
CA SER A 65 8.69 17.08 13.24
C SER A 65 9.56 17.48 12.05
N SER A 66 9.47 18.75 11.66
CA SER A 66 10.62 19.65 11.47
C SER A 66 10.19 20.95 10.78
N ILE A 67 9.93 21.97 11.60
CA ILE A 67 10.29 23.33 11.21
C ILE A 67 11.82 23.31 11.07
N SER A 68 12.33 23.33 9.84
CA SER A 68 13.66 23.88 9.58
C SER A 68 13.53 24.97 8.53
N THR A 69 13.74 26.18 9.01
CA THR A 69 13.86 27.40 8.23
C THR A 69 15.04 27.25 7.27
N THR A 70 14.79 27.07 5.97
CA THR A 70 15.42 27.80 4.85
C THR A 70 15.08 27.15 3.50
N SER A 71 14.71 27.98 2.53
CA SER A 71 14.63 27.76 1.06
C SER A 71 13.38 27.11 0.46
N ASP A 72 12.54 27.98 -0.14
CA ASP A 72 11.83 27.90 -1.44
C ASP A 72 11.83 26.59 -2.24
N SER A 73 11.37 25.50 -1.64
CA SER A 73 10.71 24.44 -2.39
C SER A 73 9.51 23.97 -1.59
N SER A 74 8.33 24.11 -2.19
CA SER A 74 7.09 23.48 -1.72
C SER A 74 7.21 21.97 -1.94
N SER A 75 8.07 21.31 -1.17
CA SER A 75 8.16 19.87 -1.07
C SER A 75 6.91 19.38 -0.37
N SER A 76 5.84 19.17 -1.13
CA SER A 76 4.76 18.26 -0.75
C SER A 76 5.40 16.99 -0.18
N LEU A 77 5.21 16.73 1.12
CA LEU A 77 5.71 15.52 1.77
C LEU A 77 4.85 14.35 1.28
N TYR A 78 5.30 13.68 0.23
CA TYR A 78 4.70 12.43 -0.23
C TYR A 78 5.14 11.30 0.72
N LEU A 79 4.17 10.57 1.25
CA LEU A 79 4.44 9.33 1.98
C LEU A 79 4.41 8.16 1.00
N TYR A 80 5.29 7.19 1.22
CA TYR A 80 5.49 6.05 0.34
C TYR A 80 5.26 4.75 1.09
N LEU A 81 4.51 3.83 0.48
CA LEU A 81 4.38 2.45 0.94
C LEU A 81 5.19 1.53 0.02
N ALA A 82 6.18 0.84 0.56
CA ALA A 82 6.87 -0.21 -0.17
C ALA A 82 5.87 -1.30 -0.62
N LEU A 83 5.92 -1.68 -1.90
CA LEU A 83 5.10 -2.75 -2.46
C LEU A 83 5.75 -4.12 -2.29
N SER A 84 6.56 -4.25 -1.25
CA SER A 84 7.31 -5.44 -0.92
C SER A 84 7.43 -5.59 0.60
N TYR A 85 7.64 -6.81 1.05
CA TYR A 85 7.79 -7.18 2.45
C TYR A 85 8.99 -8.11 2.65
N LEU A 86 9.57 -8.08 3.84
CA LEU A 86 10.61 -9.03 4.23
C LEU A 86 9.93 -10.36 4.59
N SER A 87 10.14 -11.41 3.80
CA SER A 87 9.56 -12.73 4.09
C SER A 87 10.18 -13.29 5.36
N SER A 88 9.32 -13.72 6.28
CA SER A 88 9.71 -14.40 7.52
C SER A 88 10.32 -15.78 7.27
N SER A 89 10.01 -16.39 6.12
CA SER A 89 10.50 -17.72 5.74
C SER A 89 11.89 -17.70 5.10
N THR A 90 12.14 -16.74 4.21
CA THR A 90 13.40 -16.67 3.45
C THR A 90 14.32 -15.52 3.86
N LEU A 91 13.86 -14.57 4.67
CA LEU A 91 14.58 -13.33 4.98
C LEU A 91 14.98 -12.55 3.73
N LEU A 92 14.23 -12.72 2.64
CA LEU A 92 14.40 -12.02 1.38
C LEU A 92 13.22 -11.08 1.19
N LEU A 93 13.49 -9.96 0.53
CA LEU A 93 12.45 -9.04 0.08
C LEU A 93 11.59 -9.74 -0.98
N ARG A 94 10.27 -9.73 -0.80
CA ARG A 94 9.29 -10.27 -1.74
C ARG A 94 8.28 -9.20 -2.09
N ASP A 95 7.90 -9.14 -3.36
CA ASP A 95 6.82 -8.27 -3.80
C ASP A 95 5.49 -8.70 -3.17
N LEU A 96 4.64 -7.73 -2.82
CA LEU A 96 3.27 -8.00 -2.45
C LEU A 96 2.54 -8.60 -3.67
N PRO A 97 1.85 -9.75 -3.51
CA PRO A 97 1.11 -10.33 -4.62
C PRO A 97 -0.06 -9.42 -5.01
N ILE A 98 -0.51 -9.56 -6.26
CA ILE A 98 -1.69 -8.87 -6.76
C ILE A 98 -2.78 -9.90 -6.96
N HIS A 99 -3.90 -9.68 -6.27
CA HIS A 99 -4.97 -10.67 -6.23
C HIS A 99 -5.85 -10.65 -7.48
N TYR A 100 -6.45 -11.80 -7.78
CA TYR A 100 -7.42 -12.01 -8.87
C TYR A 100 -6.94 -11.64 -10.29
N LEU A 101 -5.63 -11.68 -10.54
CA LEU A 101 -5.12 -11.55 -11.90
C LEU A 101 -5.42 -12.81 -12.72
N ASN A 102 -5.77 -12.63 -13.98
CA ASN A 102 -5.73 -13.71 -14.96
C ASN A 102 -4.33 -13.86 -15.58
N TYR A 103 -4.09 -14.97 -16.28
CA TYR A 103 -2.79 -15.27 -16.91
C TYR A 103 -2.22 -14.11 -17.75
N VAL A 104 -3.05 -13.41 -18.53
CA VAL A 104 -2.59 -12.30 -19.38
C VAL A 104 -2.20 -11.09 -18.53
N GLU A 105 -2.94 -10.82 -17.46
CA GLU A 105 -2.67 -9.73 -16.53
C GLU A 105 -1.42 -9.96 -15.71
N GLU A 106 -1.15 -11.20 -15.28
CA GLU A 106 0.09 -11.58 -14.59
C GLU A 106 1.34 -11.28 -15.44
N HIS A 107 1.29 -11.57 -16.74
CA HIS A 107 2.40 -11.27 -17.67
C HIS A 107 2.63 -9.78 -17.88
N ASN A 108 1.68 -8.93 -17.47
CA ASN A 108 1.73 -7.49 -17.65
C ASN A 108 1.61 -6.72 -16.32
N ILE A 109 1.96 -7.38 -15.22
CA ILE A 109 1.69 -6.89 -13.85
C ILE A 109 2.27 -5.49 -13.61
N ASN A 110 3.50 -5.24 -14.07
CA ASN A 110 4.16 -3.94 -13.88
C ASN A 110 3.39 -2.78 -14.52
N ASN A 111 2.88 -2.97 -15.74
CA ASN A 111 2.11 -1.95 -16.43
C ASN A 111 0.72 -1.79 -15.82
N LEU A 112 0.13 -2.89 -15.33
CA LEU A 112 -1.16 -2.89 -14.66
C LEU A 112 -1.09 -2.12 -13.34
N SER A 113 -0.06 -2.36 -12.53
CA SER A 113 0.16 -1.64 -11.27
C SER A 113 0.34 -0.15 -11.53
N LYS A 114 1.17 0.24 -12.51
CA LYS A 114 1.35 1.66 -12.90
C LYS A 114 0.09 2.32 -13.47
N LYS A 115 -0.87 1.54 -13.97
CA LYS A 115 -2.15 2.05 -14.46
C LYS A 115 -3.12 2.41 -13.33
N TYR A 116 -3.02 1.73 -12.18
CA TYR A 116 -3.99 1.85 -11.08
C TYR A 116 -3.40 2.38 -9.77
N LEU A 117 -2.09 2.57 -9.72
CA LEU A 117 -1.34 3.10 -8.59
C LEU A 117 -0.30 4.11 -9.09
N THR A 118 -0.05 5.15 -8.30
CA THR A 118 1.14 5.99 -8.49
C THR A 118 2.33 5.26 -7.89
N ILE A 119 3.25 4.78 -8.73
CA ILE A 119 4.41 3.99 -8.33
C ILE A 119 5.69 4.74 -8.64
N GLU A 120 6.59 4.78 -7.67
CA GLU A 120 7.94 5.34 -7.78
C GLU A 120 8.97 4.32 -7.34
N ASP A 121 10.13 4.35 -7.98
CA ASP A 121 11.27 3.53 -7.61
C ASP A 121 12.11 4.34 -6.61
N ILE A 122 12.26 3.83 -5.38
CA ILE A 122 13.01 4.48 -4.30
C ILE A 122 14.29 3.70 -4.06
N GLU A 123 15.42 4.40 -4.15
CA GLU A 123 16.72 3.86 -3.75
C GLU A 123 16.86 3.92 -2.22
N THR A 124 17.16 2.77 -1.64
CA THR A 124 17.42 2.62 -0.20
C THR A 124 18.88 2.92 0.12
N GLU A 125 19.22 3.09 1.40
CA GLU A 125 20.60 3.35 1.86
C GLU A 125 21.59 2.24 1.45
N GLU A 126 21.09 1.04 1.15
CA GLU A 126 21.88 -0.11 0.70
C GLU A 126 21.99 -0.21 -0.84
N GLU A 127 21.68 0.87 -1.58
CA GLU A 127 21.65 0.92 -3.05
C GLU A 127 20.64 -0.06 -3.69
N ASN A 128 19.72 -0.62 -2.89
CA ASN A 128 18.62 -1.43 -3.40
C ASN A 128 17.49 -0.53 -3.90
N ILE A 129 16.97 -0.81 -5.09
CA ILE A 129 15.80 -0.13 -5.64
C ILE A 129 14.53 -0.87 -5.20
N VAL A 130 13.65 -0.18 -4.48
CA VAL A 130 12.36 -0.71 -4.02
C VAL A 130 11.22 0.04 -4.69
N LYS A 131 10.25 -0.71 -5.22
CA LYS A 131 9.02 -0.13 -5.76
C LYS A 131 8.12 0.31 -4.62
N CYS A 132 7.72 1.56 -4.65
CA CYS A 132 6.86 2.17 -3.65
C CYS A 132 5.61 2.76 -4.30
N CYS A 133 4.49 2.69 -3.60
CA CYS A 133 3.28 3.39 -3.96
C CYS A 133 3.16 4.68 -3.16
N VAL A 134 2.85 5.78 -3.85
CA VAL A 134 2.58 7.07 -3.20
C VAL A 134 1.25 6.99 -2.45
N LEU A 135 1.24 7.47 -1.22
CA LEU A 135 0.06 7.62 -0.38
C LEU A 135 -0.45 9.06 -0.50
N SER A 136 -1.78 9.23 -0.53
CA SER A 136 -2.45 10.51 -0.74
C SER A 136 -2.04 11.54 0.31
N GLU A 137 -1.90 12.80 -0.11
CA GLU A 137 -2.00 13.93 0.82
C GLU A 137 -3.43 14.01 1.39
N ASP A 138 -3.55 14.52 2.61
CA ASP A 138 -4.82 14.60 3.31
C ASP A 138 -5.74 15.62 2.62
N THR A 139 -6.82 15.12 2.01
CA THR A 139 -7.71 15.92 1.15
C THR A 139 -9.08 16.14 1.78
N LEU A 140 -9.30 15.64 3.01
CA LEU A 140 -10.60 15.75 3.65
C LEU A 140 -10.88 17.21 4.06
N PRO A 141 -11.96 17.82 3.57
CA PRO A 141 -12.34 19.16 4.02
C PRO A 141 -12.60 19.18 5.53
N LYS A 142 -12.21 20.27 6.20
CA LYS A 142 -12.32 20.41 7.66
C LYS A 142 -13.72 20.09 8.22
N HIS A 143 -14.78 20.45 7.50
CA HIS A 143 -16.17 20.27 7.93
C HIS A 143 -16.67 18.81 7.91
N VAL A 144 -15.90 17.88 7.34
CA VAL A 144 -16.17 16.43 7.37
C VAL A 144 -15.05 15.64 8.04
N ASN A 145 -13.99 16.34 8.49
CA ASN A 145 -12.84 15.71 9.09
C ASN A 145 -13.03 15.63 10.61
N VAL A 146 -13.56 14.49 11.07
CA VAL A 146 -13.80 14.18 12.49
C VAL A 146 -12.49 14.13 13.30
N LEU A 147 -11.32 14.00 12.66
CA LEU A 147 -10.03 14.07 13.36
C LEU A 147 -9.67 15.51 13.79
N ASN A 148 -10.34 16.53 13.24
CA ASN A 148 -10.12 17.94 13.56
C ASN A 148 -11.14 18.53 14.55
N ASP A 149 -12.14 17.75 14.97
CA ASP A 149 -13.14 18.12 15.98
C ASP A 149 -12.61 17.87 17.41
#